data_AF-A0A556QJ83-F1
#
_entry.id   AF-A0A556QJ83-F1
#
_cell.length_a   1.000
_cell.length_b   1.000
_cell.length_c   1.000
_cell.angle_alpha   90.00
_cell.angle_beta   90.00
_cell.angle_gamma   90.00
#
_symmetry.space_group_name_H-M   'P 1'
#
loop_
_entity.id
_entity.type
_entity.pdbx_description
1 polymer ?
#
loop_
_entity_poly.entity_id
_entity_poly.type
_entity_poly.pdbx_seq_one_letter_code
_entity_poly.pdbx_strand_id
1 'polypeptide(L)'
;MAEPSAKLDELLLDDCHVRYALGLLKELHGDFELRVKAIQQSFSSRTRFLPTIGRSDELAAHEAARAELARVVSAQETMERLHPLIAEGLAGELDNYVRLASPAYLRGLAAIDNLTAWPALLERLHAKLDELLRALVEARNMAASGYDWQRGRLSPAANEAIDRALLVAHQLDEEVNLVNSRADRHQMEILDTPQAAALLPRMPVVGFQVRIERVRTLIIAEVQAEFNRITEMLALLEETGIAGLREATDRVAVVHRESSQAYLQTYLGQLRAHMDEHRLVPTETTARIHRLQAKYLGGVNFPFDLG
;
A
#
# COMPACT_ATOMS: atom_id res chain seq x y z
N MET A 1 0.55 -7.47 25.47
CA MET A 1 1.48 -7.08 24.39
C MET A 1 2.69 -7.98 24.50
N ALA A 2 3.21 -8.50 23.38
CA ALA A 2 4.50 -9.19 23.41
C ALA A 2 5.57 -8.20 23.88
N GLU A 3 6.63 -8.65 24.55
CA GLU A 3 7.74 -7.74 24.88
C GLU A 3 8.55 -7.46 23.60
N PRO A 4 8.93 -6.19 23.34
CA PRO A 4 9.80 -5.87 22.21
C PRO A 4 11.16 -6.57 22.39
N SER A 5 11.79 -6.96 21.29
CA SER A 5 13.13 -7.52 21.34
C SER A 5 14.10 -6.49 21.92
N ALA A 6 15.16 -6.95 22.60
CA ALA A 6 16.18 -6.05 23.16
C ALA A 6 16.76 -5.10 22.10
N LYS A 7 16.89 -5.58 20.86
CA LYS A 7 17.34 -4.79 19.72
C LYS A 7 16.33 -3.73 19.29
N LEU A 8 15.04 -4.05 19.25
CA LEU A 8 13.99 -3.08 18.95
C LEU A 8 13.90 -2.01 20.04
N ASP A 9 13.98 -2.40 21.32
CA ASP A 9 13.95 -1.47 22.44
C ASP A 9 15.14 -0.49 22.41
N GLU A 10 16.35 -1.00 22.13
CA GLU A 10 17.55 -0.15 22.00
C GLU A 10 17.41 0.85 20.84
N LEU A 11 16.93 0.40 19.67
CA LEU A 11 16.71 1.26 18.51
C LEU A 11 15.61 2.31 18.75
N LEU A 12 14.53 1.94 19.45
CA LEU A 12 13.46 2.87 19.80
C LEU A 12 13.95 3.93 20.79
N LEU A 13 14.82 3.54 21.72
CA LEU A 13 15.47 4.47 22.63
C LEU A 13 16.45 5.38 21.88
N ASP A 14 17.23 4.84 20.92
CA ASP A 14 18.14 5.63 20.08
C ASP A 14 17.37 6.70 19.30
N ASP A 15 16.27 6.31 18.66
CA ASP A 15 15.34 7.20 17.93
C ASP A 15 14.72 8.25 18.85
N CYS A 16 14.29 7.88 20.05
CA CYS A 16 13.74 8.78 21.05
C CYS A 16 14.72 9.93 21.41
N HIS A 17 15.97 9.61 21.74
CA HIS A 17 16.96 10.63 22.07
C HIS A 17 17.37 11.50 20.87
N VAL A 18 17.43 10.93 19.66
CA VAL A 18 17.69 11.72 18.44
C VAL A 18 16.53 12.68 18.14
N ARG A 19 15.28 12.23 18.28
CA ARG A 19 14.10 13.10 18.12
C ARG A 19 14.06 14.22 19.17
N TYR A 20 14.35 13.88 20.43
CA TYR A 20 14.44 14.87 21.51
C TYR A 20 15.51 15.92 21.24
N ALA A 21 16.71 15.49 20.86
CA ALA A 21 17.82 16.39 20.53
C ALA A 21 17.52 17.29 19.32
N LEU A 22 16.91 16.74 18.27
CA LEU A 22 16.44 17.53 17.12
C LEU A 22 15.42 18.58 17.54
N GLY A 23 14.51 18.24 18.47
CA GLY A 23 13.56 19.18 19.06
C GLY A 23 14.26 20.37 19.71
N LEU A 24 15.16 20.09 20.67
CA LEU A 24 15.93 21.13 21.37
C LEU A 24 16.78 21.98 20.42
N LEU A 25 17.45 21.36 19.44
CA LEU A 25 18.25 22.10 18.46
C LEU A 25 17.38 23.01 17.59
N LYS A 26 16.15 22.63 17.25
CA LYS A 26 15.22 23.49 16.51
C LYS A 26 14.79 24.70 17.32
N GLU A 27 14.55 24.53 18.62
CA GLU A 27 14.26 25.64 19.53
C GLU A 27 15.47 26.59 19.64
N LEU A 28 16.66 26.04 19.90
CA LEU A 28 17.90 26.82 19.96
C LEU A 28 18.18 27.56 18.65
N HIS A 29 17.92 26.94 17.50
CA HIS A 29 18.07 27.59 16.19
C HIS A 29 17.19 28.84 16.13
N GLY A 30 15.90 28.73 16.50
CA GLY A 30 14.97 29.86 16.54
C GLY A 30 15.46 30.99 17.45
N ASP A 31 15.94 30.67 18.65
CA ASP A 31 16.46 31.64 19.61
C ASP A 31 17.72 32.36 19.10
N PHE A 32 18.68 31.61 18.53
CA PHE A 32 19.90 32.19 17.99
C PHE A 32 19.64 33.03 16.74
N GLU A 33 18.71 32.63 15.88
CA GLU A 33 18.27 33.45 14.75
C GLU A 33 17.69 34.78 15.19
N LEU A 34 16.80 34.77 16.20
CA LEU A 34 16.21 35.99 16.75
C LEU A 34 17.28 36.89 17.36
N ARG A 35 18.25 36.30 18.07
CA ARG A 35 19.39 37.04 18.64
C ARG A 35 20.26 37.68 17.55
N VAL A 36 20.58 36.96 16.48
CA VAL A 36 21.35 37.51 15.34
C VAL A 36 20.58 38.65 14.67
N LYS A 37 19.27 38.48 14.44
CA LYS A 37 18.40 39.53 13.84
C LYS A 37 18.30 40.77 14.73
N ALA A 38 18.16 40.60 16.05
CA ALA A 38 18.11 41.70 17.01
C ALA A 38 19.42 42.51 17.02
N ILE A 39 20.57 41.83 17.02
CA ILE A 39 21.90 42.48 16.97
C ILE A 39 22.07 43.22 15.63
N GLN A 40 21.59 42.67 14.51
CA GLN A 40 21.63 43.35 13.20
C GLN A 40 20.74 44.60 13.16
N GLN A 41 19.56 44.57 13.77
CA GLN A 41 18.66 45.71 13.89
C GLN A 41 19.23 46.82 14.79
N SER A 42 19.88 46.47 15.90
CA SER A 42 20.58 47.45 16.74
C SER A 42 21.80 48.07 16.01
N PHE A 43 22.52 47.27 15.24
CA PHE A 43 23.68 47.73 14.47
C PHE A 43 23.28 48.72 13.36
N SER A 44 22.22 48.42 12.61
CA SER A 44 21.69 49.26 11.52
C SER A 44 21.02 50.56 12.00
N SER A 45 20.46 50.58 13.21
CA SER A 45 19.88 51.79 13.82
C SER A 45 20.93 52.72 14.45
N ARG A 46 21.99 52.17 15.07
CA ARG A 46 23.10 52.95 15.68
C ARG A 46 24.11 53.50 14.68
N THR A 47 24.34 52.79 13.57
CA THR A 47 25.28 53.23 12.51
C THR A 47 24.86 54.52 11.80
N ARG A 48 23.60 54.98 11.94
CA ARG A 48 23.14 56.27 11.39
C ARG A 48 23.50 57.50 12.23
N PHE A 49 23.88 57.38 13.51
CA PHE A 49 23.96 58.56 14.39
C PHE A 49 25.21 58.73 15.28
N LEU A 50 26.14 57.76 15.43
CA LEU A 50 27.35 57.96 16.27
C LEU A 50 28.64 57.29 15.71
N PRO A 51 29.83 57.93 15.89
CA PRO A 51 31.11 57.38 15.44
C PRO A 51 31.79 56.45 16.48
N THR A 52 32.20 55.29 15.97
CA THR A 52 33.38 54.44 16.30
C THR A 52 33.65 53.87 17.70
N ILE A 53 33.18 54.42 18.83
CA ILE A 53 33.49 53.81 20.15
C ILE A 53 32.43 52.74 20.48
N GLY A 54 32.83 51.47 20.45
CA GLY A 54 31.97 50.29 20.72
C GLY A 54 31.67 49.38 19.52
N ARG A 55 32.05 49.78 18.30
CA ARG A 55 31.80 48.98 17.07
C ARG A 55 32.57 47.64 17.05
N SER A 56 33.75 47.58 17.66
CA SER A 56 34.56 46.36 17.74
C SER A 56 33.89 45.29 18.61
N ASP A 57 33.33 45.69 19.75
CA ASP A 57 32.67 44.78 20.68
C ASP A 57 31.31 44.31 20.14
N GLU A 58 30.58 45.18 19.44
CA GLU A 58 29.33 44.83 18.76
C GLU A 58 29.55 43.89 17.55
N LEU A 59 30.62 44.10 16.77
CA LEU A 59 31.03 43.20 15.69
C LEU A 59 31.45 41.83 16.24
N ALA A 60 32.25 41.80 17.31
CA ALA A 60 32.63 40.56 17.98
C ALA A 60 31.41 39.81 18.53
N ALA A 61 30.43 40.52 19.10
CA ALA A 61 29.18 39.93 19.57
C ALA A 61 28.31 39.37 18.42
N HIS A 62 28.32 40.03 17.26
CA HIS A 62 27.62 39.57 16.05
C HIS A 62 28.28 38.32 15.45
N GLU A 63 29.60 38.31 15.35
CA GLU A 63 30.38 37.16 14.88
C GLU A 63 30.24 35.97 15.83
N ALA A 64 30.27 36.20 17.14
CA ALA A 64 30.03 35.15 18.14
C ALA A 64 28.61 34.56 18.02
N ALA A 65 27.57 35.39 17.88
CA ALA A 65 26.20 34.91 17.71
C ALA A 65 26.01 34.12 16.41
N ARG A 66 26.70 34.53 15.32
CA ARG A 66 26.72 33.78 14.05
C ARG A 66 27.46 32.45 14.17
N ALA A 67 28.56 32.41 14.92
CA ALA A 67 29.30 31.18 15.17
C ALA A 67 28.47 30.17 15.98
N GLU A 68 27.72 30.62 16.99
CA GLU A 68 26.80 29.74 17.72
C GLU A 68 25.65 29.23 16.85
N LEU A 69 25.06 30.10 16.01
CA LEU A 69 24.05 29.66 15.03
C LEU A 69 24.62 28.60 14.07
N ALA A 70 25.84 28.80 13.56
CA ALA A 70 26.51 27.83 12.69
C ALA A 70 26.77 26.49 13.39
N ARG A 71 27.08 26.49 14.69
CA ARG A 71 27.21 25.26 15.49
C ARG A 71 25.88 24.53 15.63
N VAL A 72 24.78 25.24 15.89
CA VAL A 72 23.43 24.65 15.96
C VAL A 72 23.05 24.02 14.63
N VAL A 73 23.25 24.72 13.51
CA VAL A 73 22.98 24.20 12.17
C VAL A 73 23.79 22.93 11.90
N SER A 74 25.09 22.94 12.18
CA SER A 74 25.94 21.75 11.99
C SER A 74 25.52 20.56 12.86
N ALA A 75 25.06 20.81 14.09
CA ALA A 75 24.54 19.78 14.97
C ALA A 75 23.20 19.21 14.44
N GLN A 76 22.31 20.06 13.91
CA GLN A 76 21.07 19.63 13.26
C GLN A 76 21.35 18.74 12.06
N GLU A 77 22.22 19.16 11.14
CA GLU A 77 22.64 18.38 9.98
C GLU A 77 23.18 17.00 10.40
N THR A 78 23.94 16.95 11.50
CA THR A 78 24.46 15.69 11.99
C THR A 78 23.36 14.77 12.52
N MET A 79 22.35 15.31 13.21
CA MET A 79 21.21 14.52 13.67
C MET A 79 20.32 14.07 12.51
N GLU A 80 20.13 14.91 11.50
CA GLU A 80 19.42 14.57 10.27
C GLU A 80 20.11 13.46 9.47
N ARG A 81 21.44 13.34 9.57
CA ARG A 81 22.21 12.21 9.01
C ARG A 81 22.08 10.92 9.83
N LEU A 82 21.95 11.02 11.15
CA LEU A 82 21.79 9.84 12.03
C LEU A 82 20.39 9.24 11.95
N HIS A 83 19.36 10.08 11.90
CA HIS A 83 17.96 9.65 11.93
C HIS A 83 17.61 8.57 10.86
N PRO A 84 17.96 8.69 9.57
CA PRO A 84 17.64 7.66 8.59
C PRO A 84 18.32 6.32 8.87
N LEU A 85 19.54 6.31 9.43
CA LEU A 85 20.28 5.09 9.75
C LEU A 85 19.61 4.31 10.90
N ILE A 86 19.03 5.03 11.87
CA ILE A 86 18.25 4.42 12.96
C ILE A 86 16.88 3.97 12.44
N ALA A 87 16.24 4.80 11.61
CA ALA A 87 14.92 4.52 11.04
C ALA A 87 14.91 3.26 10.15
N GLU A 88 15.98 3.02 9.37
CA GLU A 88 16.13 1.80 8.57
C GLU A 88 16.19 0.55 9.46
N GLY A 89 16.98 0.58 10.53
CA GLY A 89 17.05 -0.51 11.51
C GLY A 89 15.72 -0.75 12.23
N LEU A 90 15.01 0.34 12.58
CA LEU A 90 13.70 0.28 13.20
C LEU A 90 12.66 -0.38 12.30
N ALA A 91 12.64 -0.06 11.01
CA ALA A 91 11.63 -0.59 10.08
C ALA A 91 11.66 -2.13 10.02
N GLY A 92 12.86 -2.72 9.95
CA GLY A 92 13.02 -4.18 9.91
C GLY A 92 12.61 -4.87 11.21
N GLU A 93 13.03 -4.35 12.36
CA GLU A 93 12.69 -4.93 13.66
C GLU A 93 11.23 -4.72 14.04
N LEU A 94 10.63 -3.60 13.61
CA LEU A 94 9.23 -3.27 13.83
C LEU A 94 8.31 -4.27 13.11
N ASP A 95 8.56 -4.57 11.84
CA ASP A 95 7.73 -5.54 11.10
C ASP A 95 7.76 -6.92 11.77
N ASN A 96 8.96 -7.39 12.17
CA ASN A 96 9.12 -8.64 12.91
C ASN A 96 8.33 -8.65 14.22
N TYR A 97 8.42 -7.57 15.00
CA TYR A 97 7.69 -7.45 16.26
C TYR A 97 6.18 -7.41 16.05
N VAL A 98 5.68 -6.64 15.07
CA VAL A 98 4.25 -6.52 14.80
C VAL A 98 3.67 -7.83 14.28
N ARG A 99 4.42 -8.61 13.48
CA ARG A 99 4.03 -9.98 13.08
C ARG A 99 3.82 -10.91 14.27
N LEU A 100 4.64 -10.79 15.31
CA LEU A 100 4.55 -11.59 16.54
C LEU A 100 3.45 -11.06 17.48
N ALA A 101 3.30 -9.75 17.57
CA ALA A 101 2.39 -9.09 18.51
C ALA A 101 0.94 -9.00 18.00
N SER A 102 0.73 -8.98 16.68
CA SER A 102 -0.58 -8.77 16.05
C SER A 102 -0.92 -9.90 15.06
N PRO A 103 -1.68 -10.92 15.50
CA PRO A 103 -2.19 -11.96 14.62
C PRO A 103 -3.04 -11.42 13.47
N ALA A 104 -3.75 -10.31 13.67
CA ALA A 104 -4.54 -9.65 12.65
C ALA A 104 -3.66 -9.08 11.52
N TYR A 105 -2.53 -8.46 11.87
CA TYR A 105 -1.55 -8.00 10.88
C TYR A 105 -0.96 -9.16 10.08
N LEU A 106 -0.59 -10.26 10.75
CA LEU A 106 -0.04 -11.44 10.09
C LEU A 106 -1.05 -12.10 9.12
N ARG A 107 -2.34 -12.22 9.51
CA ARG A 107 -3.40 -12.68 8.60
C ARG A 107 -3.57 -11.76 7.40
N GLY A 108 -3.51 -10.45 7.62
CA GLY A 108 -3.56 -9.46 6.56
C GLY A 108 -2.45 -9.65 5.53
N LEU A 109 -1.22 -9.90 5.97
CA LEU A 109 -0.10 -10.18 5.08
C LEU A 109 -0.27 -11.51 4.32
N ALA A 110 -0.75 -12.56 4.97
CA ALA A 110 -1.03 -13.83 4.30
C ALA A 110 -2.10 -13.70 3.20
N ALA A 111 -3.09 -12.82 3.40
CA ALA A 111 -4.09 -12.53 2.38
C ALA A 111 -3.49 -11.83 1.13
N ILE A 112 -2.43 -11.03 1.30
CA ILE A 112 -1.69 -10.43 0.18
C ILE A 112 -1.00 -11.52 -0.65
N ASP A 113 -0.39 -12.49 -0.01
CA ASP A 113 0.27 -13.61 -0.70
C ASP A 113 -0.74 -14.44 -1.52
N ASN A 114 -1.98 -14.53 -1.05
CA ASN A 114 -3.08 -15.19 -1.77
C ASN A 114 -3.48 -14.45 -3.06
N LEU A 115 -3.18 -13.14 -3.19
CA LEU A 115 -3.43 -12.38 -4.42
C LEU A 115 -2.56 -12.85 -5.60
N THR A 116 -1.44 -13.52 -5.34
CA THR A 116 -0.53 -13.99 -6.41
C THR A 116 -1.17 -15.03 -7.33
N ALA A 117 -2.15 -15.79 -6.82
CA ALA A 117 -2.87 -16.82 -7.59
C ALA A 117 -4.06 -16.25 -8.39
N TRP A 118 -4.36 -14.95 -8.24
CA TRP A 118 -5.51 -14.32 -8.87
C TRP A 118 -5.34 -14.08 -10.38
N PRO A 119 -4.20 -13.56 -10.88
CA PRO A 119 -4.00 -13.37 -12.32
C PRO A 119 -4.15 -14.68 -13.10
N ALA A 120 -3.58 -15.78 -12.59
CA ALA A 120 -3.69 -17.09 -13.21
C ALA A 120 -5.14 -17.60 -13.28
N LEU A 121 -5.98 -17.26 -12.30
CA LEU A 121 -7.40 -17.59 -12.32
C LEU A 121 -8.16 -16.76 -13.37
N LEU A 122 -7.84 -15.46 -13.49
CA LEU A 122 -8.44 -14.60 -14.51
C LEU A 122 -8.05 -15.03 -15.93
N GLU A 123 -6.82 -15.49 -16.15
CA GLU A 123 -6.39 -16.05 -17.45
C GLU A 123 -7.14 -17.34 -17.79
N ARG A 124 -7.35 -18.22 -16.81
CA ARG A 124 -8.16 -19.44 -17.02
C ARG A 124 -9.62 -19.11 -17.39
N LEU A 125 -10.21 -18.16 -16.69
CA LEU A 125 -11.56 -17.68 -16.97
C LEU A 125 -11.66 -17.09 -18.38
N HIS A 126 -10.67 -16.26 -18.78
CA HIS A 126 -10.60 -15.68 -20.12
C HIS A 126 -10.51 -16.76 -21.20
N ALA A 127 -9.64 -17.75 -21.03
CA ALA A 127 -9.54 -18.87 -21.96
C ALA A 127 -10.85 -19.64 -22.12
N LYS A 128 -11.65 -19.76 -21.04
CA LYS A 128 -12.96 -20.41 -21.08
C LYS A 128 -14.03 -19.56 -21.76
N LEU A 129 -13.98 -18.23 -21.64
CA LEU A 129 -14.83 -17.35 -22.43
C LEU A 129 -14.56 -17.51 -23.93
N ASP A 130 -13.29 -17.52 -24.34
CA ASP A 130 -12.90 -17.70 -25.74
C ASP A 130 -13.32 -19.06 -26.30
N GLU A 131 -13.22 -20.10 -25.48
CA GLU A 131 -13.68 -21.45 -25.82
C GLU A 131 -15.19 -21.46 -26.04
N LEU A 132 -15.96 -20.82 -25.14
CA LEU A 132 -17.40 -20.75 -25.25
C LEU A 132 -17.84 -19.93 -26.47
N LEU A 133 -17.20 -18.79 -26.73
CA LEU A 133 -17.48 -17.95 -27.89
C LEU A 133 -17.32 -18.76 -29.19
N ARG A 134 -16.21 -19.51 -29.32
CA ARG A 134 -15.97 -20.39 -30.46
C ARG A 134 -17.05 -21.48 -30.59
N ALA A 135 -17.38 -22.16 -29.50
CA ALA A 135 -18.40 -23.19 -29.48
C ALA A 135 -19.80 -22.65 -29.85
N LEU A 136 -20.14 -21.43 -29.41
CA LEU A 136 -21.40 -20.78 -29.73
C LEU A 136 -21.49 -20.37 -31.20
N VAL A 137 -20.42 -19.85 -31.78
CA VAL A 137 -20.39 -19.51 -33.22
C VAL A 137 -20.59 -20.77 -34.06
N GLU A 138 -19.94 -21.88 -33.71
CA GLU A 138 -20.13 -23.16 -34.37
C GLU A 138 -21.59 -23.65 -34.23
N ALA A 139 -22.12 -23.66 -33.01
CA ALA A 139 -23.50 -24.07 -32.72
C ALA A 139 -24.52 -23.22 -33.49
N ARG A 140 -24.32 -21.90 -33.56
CA ARG A 140 -25.15 -20.96 -34.32
C ARG A 140 -25.16 -21.30 -35.82
N ASN A 141 -23.97 -21.51 -36.40
CA ASN A 141 -23.84 -21.81 -37.83
C ASN A 141 -24.45 -23.18 -38.18
N MET A 142 -24.30 -24.17 -37.29
CA MET A 142 -24.92 -25.49 -37.46
C MET A 142 -26.44 -25.44 -37.27
N ALA A 143 -26.94 -24.64 -36.32
CA ALA A 143 -28.37 -24.46 -36.11
C ALA A 143 -29.05 -23.81 -37.32
N ALA A 144 -28.44 -22.79 -37.92
CA ALA A 144 -28.97 -22.11 -39.09
C ALA A 144 -28.98 -23.00 -40.35
N SER A 145 -27.92 -23.77 -40.58
CA SER A 145 -27.79 -24.65 -41.77
C SER A 145 -28.49 -26.01 -41.62
N GLY A 146 -28.62 -26.50 -40.39
CA GLY A 146 -29.16 -27.81 -40.05
C GLY A 146 -30.64 -27.83 -39.69
N TYR A 147 -31.39 -26.73 -39.88
CA TYR A 147 -32.81 -26.68 -39.53
C TYR A 147 -33.69 -27.33 -40.61
N ASP A 148 -34.44 -28.36 -40.23
CA ASP A 148 -35.43 -29.03 -41.09
C ASP A 148 -36.77 -28.29 -41.00
N TRP A 149 -37.02 -27.39 -41.97
CA TRP A 149 -38.26 -26.61 -42.06
C TRP A 149 -39.53 -27.47 -42.16
N GLN A 150 -39.44 -28.67 -42.74
CA GLN A 150 -40.59 -29.55 -42.90
C GLN A 150 -40.98 -30.23 -41.60
N ARG A 151 -40.00 -30.48 -40.72
CA ARG A 151 -40.20 -31.14 -39.43
C ARG A 151 -40.11 -30.20 -38.22
N GLY A 152 -39.78 -28.93 -38.46
CA GLY A 152 -39.65 -27.91 -37.42
C GLY A 152 -38.61 -28.23 -36.36
N ARG A 153 -37.49 -28.87 -36.74
CA ARG A 153 -36.49 -29.37 -35.78
C ARG A 153 -35.06 -29.20 -36.27
N LEU A 154 -34.14 -29.10 -35.31
CA LEU A 154 -32.69 -29.07 -35.56
C LEU A 154 -32.17 -30.44 -35.96
N SER A 155 -31.17 -30.48 -36.84
CA SER A 155 -30.45 -31.70 -37.21
C SER A 155 -29.68 -32.28 -36.01
N PRO A 156 -29.34 -33.58 -36.04
CA PRO A 156 -28.49 -34.19 -35.02
C PRO A 156 -27.15 -33.45 -34.83
N ALA A 157 -26.50 -33.05 -35.93
CA ALA A 157 -25.23 -32.32 -35.88
C ALA A 157 -25.36 -30.94 -35.22
N ALA A 158 -26.48 -30.23 -35.45
CA ALA A 158 -26.76 -28.97 -34.76
C ALA A 158 -26.98 -29.18 -33.25
N ASN A 159 -27.68 -30.25 -32.87
CA ASN A 159 -27.84 -30.60 -31.46
C ASN A 159 -26.49 -30.93 -30.81
N GLU A 160 -25.63 -31.71 -31.45
CA GLU A 160 -24.28 -32.03 -30.95
C GLU A 160 -23.41 -30.77 -30.77
N ALA A 161 -23.49 -29.81 -31.69
CA ALA A 161 -22.78 -28.53 -31.55
C ALA A 161 -23.31 -27.71 -30.36
N ILE A 162 -24.62 -27.72 -30.13
CA ILE A 162 -25.23 -27.10 -28.95
C ILE A 162 -24.80 -27.83 -27.66
N ASP A 163 -24.71 -29.17 -27.65
CA ASP A 163 -24.23 -29.93 -26.48
C ASP A 163 -22.77 -29.57 -26.15
N ARG A 164 -21.92 -29.39 -27.17
CA ARG A 164 -20.54 -28.90 -26.96
C ARG A 164 -20.53 -27.51 -26.32
N ALA A 165 -21.32 -26.57 -26.84
CA ALA A 165 -21.42 -25.23 -26.26
C ALA A 165 -21.96 -25.27 -24.82
N LEU A 166 -22.94 -26.13 -24.53
CA LEU A 166 -23.50 -26.31 -23.21
C LEU A 166 -22.47 -26.86 -22.20
N LEU A 167 -21.63 -27.81 -22.61
CA LEU A 167 -20.54 -28.32 -21.79
C LEU A 167 -19.53 -27.22 -21.42
N VAL A 168 -19.11 -26.42 -22.40
CA VAL A 168 -18.16 -25.31 -22.15
C VAL A 168 -18.81 -24.24 -21.28
N ALA A 169 -20.10 -23.97 -21.47
CA ALA A 169 -20.85 -23.02 -20.65
C ALA A 169 -20.96 -23.45 -19.19
N HIS A 170 -21.17 -24.74 -18.95
CA HIS A 170 -21.14 -25.31 -17.61
C HIS A 170 -19.77 -25.09 -16.93
N GLN A 171 -18.68 -25.39 -17.64
CA GLN A 171 -17.32 -25.15 -17.14
C GLN A 171 -17.04 -23.67 -16.88
N LEU A 172 -17.55 -22.77 -17.72
CA LEU A 172 -17.43 -21.33 -17.50
C LEU A 172 -18.18 -20.88 -16.25
N ASP A 173 -19.42 -21.35 -16.05
CA ASP A 173 -20.20 -21.05 -14.85
C ASP A 173 -19.50 -21.60 -13.58
N GLU A 174 -18.84 -22.75 -13.65
CA GLU A 174 -17.99 -23.28 -12.57
C GLU A 174 -16.78 -22.38 -12.26
N GLU A 175 -16.07 -21.88 -13.28
CA GLU A 175 -14.96 -20.95 -13.09
C GLU A 175 -15.41 -19.61 -12.49
N VAL A 176 -16.57 -19.09 -12.91
CA VAL A 176 -17.19 -17.89 -12.30
C VAL A 176 -17.48 -18.12 -10.81
N ASN A 177 -18.04 -19.29 -10.47
CA ASN A 177 -18.28 -19.66 -9.08
C ASN A 177 -16.97 -19.82 -8.29
N LEU A 178 -15.91 -20.35 -8.90
CA LEU A 178 -14.60 -20.46 -8.28
C LEU A 178 -14.01 -19.08 -7.97
N VAL A 179 -14.07 -18.13 -8.91
CA VAL A 179 -13.66 -16.73 -8.71
C VAL A 179 -14.41 -16.12 -7.53
N ASN A 180 -15.74 -16.24 -7.51
CA ASN A 180 -16.58 -15.70 -6.44
C ASN A 180 -16.28 -16.36 -5.09
N SER A 181 -16.09 -17.68 -5.04
CA SER A 181 -15.76 -18.39 -3.80
C SER A 181 -14.40 -17.95 -3.21
N ARG A 182 -13.44 -17.59 -4.07
CA ARG A 182 -12.15 -17.06 -3.63
C ARG A 182 -12.26 -15.61 -3.15
N ALA A 183 -13.07 -14.79 -3.81
CA ALA A 183 -13.37 -13.44 -3.32
C ALA A 183 -14.03 -13.49 -1.93
N ASP A 184 -14.95 -14.43 -1.71
CA ASP A 184 -15.61 -14.64 -0.41
C ASP A 184 -14.64 -15.12 0.67
N ARG A 185 -13.78 -16.08 0.32
CA ARG A 185 -12.72 -16.54 1.24
C ARG A 185 -11.80 -15.39 1.64
N HIS A 186 -11.34 -14.61 0.66
CA HIS A 186 -10.51 -13.44 0.91
C HIS A 186 -11.22 -12.45 1.83
N GLN A 187 -12.49 -12.14 1.59
CA GLN A 187 -13.29 -11.26 2.47
C GLN A 187 -13.34 -11.77 3.92
N MET A 188 -13.50 -13.08 4.12
CA MET A 188 -13.51 -13.68 5.46
C MET A 188 -12.12 -13.63 6.13
N GLU A 189 -11.05 -13.80 5.37
CA GLU A 189 -9.67 -13.77 5.88
C GLU A 189 -9.25 -12.37 6.37
N ILE A 190 -9.76 -11.30 5.72
CA ILE A 190 -9.35 -9.91 5.99
C ILE A 190 -10.32 -9.12 6.87
N LEU A 191 -11.45 -9.70 7.28
CA LEU A 191 -12.54 -8.98 7.95
C LEU A 191 -12.08 -8.21 9.20
N ASP A 192 -11.21 -8.82 9.99
CA ASP A 192 -10.66 -8.26 11.23
C ASP A 192 -9.22 -7.78 11.08
N THR A 193 -8.79 -7.47 9.85
CA THR A 193 -7.42 -7.03 9.57
C THR A 193 -7.41 -5.57 9.10
N PRO A 194 -6.24 -4.90 9.10
CA PRO A 194 -6.12 -3.53 8.58
C PRO A 194 -6.56 -3.36 7.12
N GLN A 195 -6.63 -4.47 6.37
CA GLN A 195 -6.96 -4.51 4.95
C GLN A 195 -8.45 -4.77 4.68
N ALA A 196 -9.32 -4.82 5.70
CA ALA A 196 -10.74 -5.17 5.58
C ALA A 196 -11.53 -4.36 4.53
N ALA A 197 -11.11 -3.12 4.24
CA ALA A 197 -11.74 -2.25 3.26
C ALA A 197 -11.43 -2.63 1.79
N ALA A 198 -10.37 -3.40 1.54
CA ALA A 198 -9.89 -3.72 0.22
C ALA A 198 -10.30 -5.14 -0.19
N LEU A 199 -11.56 -5.28 -0.64
CA LEU A 199 -12.15 -6.56 -1.03
C LEU A 199 -11.84 -6.92 -2.48
N LEU A 200 -11.62 -8.21 -2.73
CA LEU A 200 -11.53 -8.72 -4.08
C LEU A 200 -12.88 -8.58 -4.80
N PRO A 201 -12.86 -8.17 -6.07
CA PRO A 201 -14.09 -8.01 -6.85
C PRO A 201 -14.72 -9.36 -7.18
N ARG A 202 -16.05 -9.37 -7.30
CA ARG A 202 -16.84 -10.55 -7.72
C ARG A 202 -17.18 -10.47 -9.20
N MET A 203 -17.40 -11.64 -9.80
CA MET A 203 -17.95 -11.82 -11.13
C MET A 203 -19.47 -11.84 -11.12
N PRO A 204 -20.13 -11.19 -12.09
CA PRO A 204 -21.55 -11.34 -12.29
C PRO A 204 -21.88 -12.79 -12.71
N VAL A 205 -22.89 -13.38 -12.04
CA VAL A 205 -23.37 -14.73 -12.37
C VAL A 205 -24.41 -14.64 -13.46
N VAL A 206 -24.05 -15.09 -14.66
CA VAL A 206 -24.88 -14.99 -15.87
C VAL A 206 -25.76 -16.24 -16.08
N GLY A 207 -25.22 -17.42 -15.74
CA GLY A 207 -25.88 -18.71 -15.96
C GLY A 207 -25.95 -19.07 -17.45
N PHE A 208 -24.79 -19.17 -18.10
CA PHE A 208 -24.72 -19.45 -19.55
C PHE A 208 -25.28 -20.82 -19.89
N GLN A 209 -25.10 -21.81 -19.03
CA GLN A 209 -25.66 -23.16 -19.22
C GLN A 209 -27.17 -23.11 -19.47
N VAL A 210 -27.92 -22.46 -18.56
CA VAL A 210 -29.39 -22.38 -18.62
C VAL A 210 -29.85 -21.65 -19.89
N ARG A 211 -29.12 -20.61 -20.29
CA ARG A 211 -29.44 -19.81 -21.49
C ARG A 211 -29.22 -20.61 -22.77
N ILE A 212 -28.12 -21.35 -22.87
CA ILE A 212 -27.81 -22.17 -24.04
C ILE A 212 -28.77 -23.37 -24.12
N GLU A 213 -29.13 -23.96 -22.99
CA GLU A 213 -30.12 -25.05 -22.95
C GLU A 213 -31.48 -24.60 -23.50
N ARG A 214 -31.90 -23.37 -23.16
CA ARG A 214 -33.15 -22.79 -23.63
C ARG A 214 -33.22 -22.69 -25.17
N VAL A 215 -32.09 -22.54 -25.87
CA VAL A 215 -32.04 -22.43 -27.34
C VAL A 215 -32.77 -23.59 -28.02
N ARG A 216 -32.71 -24.79 -27.43
CA ARG A 216 -33.37 -26.00 -27.97
C ARG A 216 -34.90 -25.93 -27.97
N THR A 217 -35.47 -25.05 -27.17
CA THR A 217 -36.92 -24.89 -26.99
C THR A 217 -37.49 -23.75 -27.83
N LEU A 218 -36.63 -22.95 -28.46
CA LEU A 218 -37.00 -21.75 -29.21
C LEU A 218 -37.33 -22.08 -30.67
N ILE A 219 -38.18 -21.28 -31.28
CA ILE A 219 -38.38 -21.32 -32.73
C ILE A 219 -37.16 -20.75 -33.45
N ILE A 220 -36.92 -21.16 -34.70
CA ILE A 220 -35.68 -20.79 -35.44
C ILE A 220 -35.42 -19.28 -35.53
N ALA A 221 -36.47 -18.45 -35.61
CA ALA A 221 -36.34 -16.99 -35.60
C ALA A 221 -35.82 -16.44 -34.27
N GLU A 222 -36.17 -17.10 -33.16
CA GLU A 222 -35.73 -16.75 -31.81
C GLU A 222 -34.37 -17.36 -31.47
N VAL A 223 -34.05 -18.53 -32.02
CA VAL A 223 -32.74 -19.20 -31.85
C VAL A 223 -31.59 -18.27 -32.23
N GLN A 224 -31.68 -17.65 -33.42
CA GLN A 224 -30.64 -16.75 -33.90
C GLN A 224 -30.50 -15.50 -33.02
N ALA A 225 -31.63 -14.94 -32.58
CA ALA A 225 -31.65 -13.79 -31.68
C ALA A 225 -31.04 -14.13 -30.31
N GLU A 226 -31.33 -15.31 -29.78
CA GLU A 226 -30.80 -15.75 -28.48
C GLU A 226 -29.30 -16.04 -28.54
N PHE A 227 -28.79 -16.65 -29.63
CA PHE A 227 -27.34 -16.78 -29.82
C PHE A 227 -26.64 -15.43 -29.87
N ASN A 228 -27.22 -14.43 -30.56
CA ASN A 228 -26.64 -13.09 -30.61
C ASN A 228 -26.64 -12.44 -29.22
N ARG A 229 -27.73 -12.55 -28.45
CA ARG A 229 -27.78 -12.05 -27.06
C ARG A 229 -26.71 -12.70 -26.19
N ILE A 230 -26.56 -14.02 -26.24
CA ILE A 230 -25.53 -14.73 -25.46
C ILE A 230 -24.13 -14.25 -25.87
N THR A 231 -23.89 -14.05 -27.16
CA THR A 231 -22.62 -13.54 -27.70
C THR A 231 -22.33 -12.11 -27.19
N GLU A 232 -23.32 -11.22 -27.23
CA GLU A 232 -23.19 -9.85 -26.69
C GLU A 232 -22.90 -9.86 -25.19
N MET A 233 -23.53 -10.76 -24.43
CA MET A 233 -23.27 -10.92 -23.01
C MET A 233 -21.85 -11.42 -22.73
N LEU A 234 -21.31 -12.32 -23.56
CA LEU A 234 -19.92 -12.78 -23.44
C LEU A 234 -18.93 -11.66 -23.75
N ALA A 235 -19.17 -10.89 -24.82
CA ALA A 235 -18.34 -9.74 -25.16
C ALA A 235 -18.33 -8.70 -24.03
N LEU A 236 -19.49 -8.41 -23.44
CA LEU A 236 -19.59 -7.51 -22.29
C LEU A 236 -18.80 -8.06 -21.08
N LEU A 237 -18.90 -9.36 -20.82
CA LEU A 237 -18.21 -10.00 -19.71
C LEU A 237 -16.68 -10.00 -19.90
N GLU A 238 -16.21 -10.13 -21.13
CA GLU A 238 -14.80 -10.03 -21.49
C GLU A 238 -14.28 -8.58 -21.33
N GLU A 239 -14.95 -7.62 -21.99
CA GLU A 239 -14.51 -6.23 -22.06
C GLU A 239 -14.61 -5.51 -20.71
N THR A 240 -15.73 -5.68 -20.00
CA THR A 240 -15.97 -4.97 -18.74
C THR A 240 -15.72 -5.83 -17.51
N GLY A 241 -16.03 -7.12 -17.57
CA GLY A 241 -15.86 -8.04 -16.46
C GLY A 241 -14.38 -8.36 -16.24
N ILE A 242 -13.72 -9.03 -17.19
CA ILE A 242 -12.33 -9.49 -17.00
C ILE A 242 -11.36 -8.30 -16.90
N ALA A 243 -11.45 -7.31 -17.79
CA ALA A 243 -10.55 -6.16 -17.72
C ALA A 243 -10.76 -5.36 -16.42
N GLY A 244 -12.02 -5.13 -16.04
CA GLY A 244 -12.37 -4.44 -14.79
C GLY A 244 -11.90 -5.21 -13.54
N LEU A 245 -11.97 -6.55 -13.56
CA LEU A 245 -11.45 -7.38 -12.50
C LEU A 245 -9.93 -7.28 -12.36
N ARG A 246 -9.18 -7.30 -13.47
CA ARG A 246 -7.71 -7.15 -13.43
C ARG A 246 -7.34 -5.83 -12.76
N GLU A 247 -7.91 -4.74 -13.24
CA GLU A 247 -7.66 -3.40 -12.70
C GLU A 247 -8.08 -3.28 -11.22
N ALA A 248 -9.23 -3.84 -10.85
CA ALA A 248 -9.69 -3.85 -9.46
C ALA A 248 -8.76 -4.70 -8.56
N THR A 249 -8.20 -5.80 -9.06
CA THR A 249 -7.24 -6.62 -8.31
C THR A 249 -5.94 -5.86 -8.05
N ASP A 250 -5.42 -5.16 -9.06
CA ASP A 250 -4.21 -4.36 -8.92
C ASP A 250 -4.42 -3.24 -7.89
N ARG A 251 -5.58 -2.58 -7.93
CA ARG A 251 -5.97 -1.60 -6.90
C ARG A 251 -6.01 -2.21 -5.50
N VAL A 252 -6.63 -3.38 -5.34
CA VAL A 252 -6.68 -4.09 -4.06
C VAL A 252 -5.27 -4.37 -3.56
N ALA A 253 -4.36 -4.89 -4.40
CA ALA A 253 -2.98 -5.15 -4.02
C ALA A 253 -2.24 -3.90 -3.54
N VAL A 254 -2.46 -2.75 -4.19
CA VAL A 254 -1.91 -1.46 -3.75
C VAL A 254 -2.47 -1.05 -2.39
N VAL A 255 -3.80 -1.05 -2.23
CA VAL A 255 -4.45 -0.66 -0.96
C VAL A 255 -4.03 -1.56 0.20
N HIS A 256 -3.84 -2.86 -0.05
CA HIS A 256 -3.34 -3.80 0.95
C HIS A 256 -1.92 -3.45 1.43
N ARG A 257 -1.01 -3.12 0.51
CA ARG A 257 0.36 -2.69 0.85
C ARG A 257 0.34 -1.38 1.65
N GLU A 258 -0.44 -0.40 1.18
CA GLU A 258 -0.59 0.90 1.85
C GLU A 258 -1.17 0.74 3.26
N SER A 259 -2.21 -0.08 3.42
CA SER A 259 -2.84 -0.35 4.72
C SER A 259 -1.88 -1.04 5.69
N SER A 260 -1.05 -1.97 5.18
CA SER A 260 -0.02 -2.65 5.98
C SER A 260 1.05 -1.67 6.45
N GLN A 261 1.53 -0.81 5.55
CA GLN A 261 2.50 0.23 5.89
C GLN A 261 1.93 1.25 6.88
N ALA A 262 0.69 1.71 6.67
CA ALA A 262 -0.01 2.62 7.57
C ALA A 262 -0.19 2.01 8.97
N TYR A 263 -0.50 0.72 9.04
CA TYR A 263 -0.59 -0.01 10.30
C TYR A 263 0.75 -0.03 11.05
N LEU A 264 1.85 -0.36 10.36
CA LEU A 264 3.20 -0.31 10.95
C LEU A 264 3.54 1.09 11.46
N GLN A 265 3.28 2.14 10.68
CA GLN A 265 3.56 3.53 11.10
C GLN A 265 2.73 3.95 12.32
N THR A 266 1.46 3.54 12.37
CA THR A 266 0.60 3.79 13.54
C THR A 266 1.16 3.10 14.78
N TYR A 267 1.59 1.85 14.63
CA TYR A 267 2.17 1.06 15.72
C TYR A 267 3.52 1.64 16.18
N LEU A 268 4.37 2.08 15.25
CA LEU A 268 5.60 2.80 15.56
C LEU A 268 5.33 4.10 16.33
N GLY A 269 4.31 4.85 15.94
CA GLY A 269 3.89 6.06 16.66
C GLY A 269 3.52 5.78 18.11
N GLN A 270 2.79 4.68 18.36
CA GLN A 270 2.43 4.24 19.71
C GLN A 270 3.66 3.85 20.53
N LEU A 271 4.59 3.10 19.94
CA LEU A 271 5.84 2.73 20.60
C LEU A 271 6.70 3.96 20.90
N ARG A 272 6.84 4.89 19.95
CA ARG A 272 7.55 6.14 20.15
C ARG A 272 6.96 6.97 21.30
N ALA A 273 5.64 7.13 21.33
CA ALA A 273 4.96 7.85 22.41
C ALA A 273 5.23 7.20 23.78
N HIS A 274 5.18 5.86 23.85
CA HIS A 274 5.51 5.13 25.07
C HIS A 274 6.96 5.36 25.53
N MET A 275 7.92 5.35 24.59
CA MET A 275 9.32 5.62 24.91
C MET A 275 9.55 7.06 25.38
N ASP A 276 8.91 8.03 24.72
CA ASP A 276 9.01 9.44 25.08
C ASP A 276 8.46 9.68 26.50
N GLU A 277 7.38 9.02 26.89
CA GLU A 277 6.74 9.19 28.20
C GLU A 277 7.48 8.47 29.33
N HIS A 278 8.01 7.26 29.09
CA HIS A 278 8.46 6.38 30.17
C HIS A 278 9.96 6.04 30.17
N ARG A 279 10.68 6.32 29.07
CA ARG A 279 12.05 5.81 28.87
C ARG A 279 13.04 6.90 28.51
N LEU A 280 12.59 8.06 28.04
CA LEU A 280 13.46 9.20 27.77
C LEU A 280 14.07 9.76 29.07
N VAL A 281 15.38 9.81 29.12
CA VAL A 281 16.13 10.48 30.21
C VAL A 281 16.93 11.64 29.61
N PRO A 282 16.42 12.90 29.68
CA PRO A 282 17.04 14.04 29.02
C PRO A 282 18.53 14.20 29.29
N THR A 283 18.96 13.99 30.53
CA THR A 283 20.36 14.11 30.98
C THR A 283 21.31 13.12 30.33
N GLU A 284 20.82 12.02 29.75
CA GLU A 284 21.66 11.02 29.07
C GLU A 284 21.79 11.28 27.56
N THR A 285 21.04 12.25 27.02
CA THR A 285 20.89 12.46 25.57
C THR A 285 22.22 12.75 24.91
N THR A 286 23.04 13.65 25.45
CA THR A 286 24.36 13.99 24.87
C THR A 286 25.27 12.77 24.76
N ALA A 287 25.42 12.03 25.86
CA ALA A 287 26.26 10.84 25.90
C ALA A 287 25.75 9.75 24.94
N ARG A 288 24.43 9.68 24.72
CA ARG A 288 23.82 8.75 23.77
C ARG A 288 24.06 9.17 22.32
N ILE A 289 23.92 10.45 22.00
CA ILE A 289 24.24 11.00 20.68
C ILE A 289 25.71 10.78 20.33
N HIS A 290 26.65 11.04 21.25
CA HIS A 290 28.07 10.79 21.00
C HIS A 290 28.35 9.32 20.66
N ARG A 291 27.72 8.39 21.38
CA ARG A 291 27.79 6.95 21.07
C ARG A 291 27.24 6.63 19.68
N LEU A 292 26.10 7.22 19.30
CA LEU A 292 25.48 7.01 17.98
C LEU A 292 26.32 7.59 16.85
N GLN A 293 26.90 8.78 17.03
CA GLN A 293 27.82 9.38 16.08
C GLN A 293 29.05 8.50 15.85
N ALA A 294 29.67 7.99 16.93
CA ALA A 294 30.79 7.06 16.82
C ALA A 294 30.40 5.77 16.08
N LYS A 295 29.23 5.20 16.40
CA LYS A 295 28.72 3.95 15.83
C LYS A 295 28.38 4.07 14.33
N TYR A 296 27.68 5.14 13.94
CA TYR A 296 27.08 5.25 12.61
C TYR A 296 27.83 6.19 11.67
N LEU A 297 28.53 7.20 12.19
CA LEU A 297 29.24 8.22 11.40
C LEU A 297 30.77 8.14 11.52
N GLY A 298 31.29 7.30 12.43
CA GLY A 298 32.73 7.07 12.58
C GLY A 298 33.51 8.22 13.26
N GLY A 299 32.82 9.23 13.81
CA GLY A 299 33.43 10.35 14.51
C GLY A 299 32.42 11.11 15.36
N VAL A 300 32.89 11.77 16.43
CA VAL A 300 32.06 12.55 17.38
C VAL A 300 32.29 14.03 17.13
N ASN A 301 31.23 14.76 16.80
CA ASN A 301 31.30 16.19 16.51
C ASN A 301 30.05 16.95 17.01
N PHE A 302 29.40 16.45 18.06
CA PHE A 302 28.26 17.12 18.67
C PHE A 302 28.72 18.12 19.74
N PRO A 303 28.55 19.44 19.55
CA PRO A 303 29.18 20.46 20.39
C PRO A 303 28.31 20.89 21.58
N PHE A 304 27.15 20.26 21.81
CA PHE A 304 26.19 20.65 22.84
C PHE A 304 26.10 19.63 23.95
N ASP A 305 26.04 20.10 25.20
CA ASP A 305 25.46 19.36 26.31
C ASP A 305 23.96 19.68 26.37
N LEU A 306 23.15 18.73 25.93
CA LEU A 306 21.70 18.74 26.05
C LEU A 306 21.32 18.03 27.36
N GLY A 307 20.84 18.79 28.34
CA GLY A 307 20.44 18.30 29.66
C GLY A 307 19.57 19.30 30.40
#